data_AF-A0AAD3SV16-F1
#
_entry.id   AF-A0AAD3SV16-F1
#
_cell.length_a   1.000
_cell.length_b   1.000
_cell.length_c   1.000
_cell.angle_alpha   90.00
_cell.angle_beta   90.00
_cell.angle_gamma   90.00
#
_symmetry.space_group_name_H-M   'P 1'
#
loop_
_entity.id
_entity.type
_entity.pdbx_description
1 polymer ?
#
loop_
_entity_poly.entity_id
_entity_poly.type
_entity_poly.pdbx_seq_one_letter_code
_entity_poly.pdbx_strand_id
1 'polypeptide(L)'
;MQNQSGETTLYVAAECGNVDIVKELIKHYDMGSAAIKAKNGYDAFHVAAKQGNLARNGHLEVVEALMRNQPGIAMRIDYKGQTALHSWQSRDRALSLLI
;
A
#
# COMPACT_ATOMS: atom_id res chain seq x y z
N MET A 1 5.00 -10.84 -11.25
CA MET A 1 4.19 -10.70 -12.48
C MET A 1 3.25 -9.50 -12.33
N GLN A 2 2.97 -8.79 -13.42
CA GLN A 2 2.11 -7.60 -13.45
C GLN A 2 1.04 -7.77 -14.55
N ASN A 3 -0.14 -7.17 -14.36
CA ASN A 3 -1.17 -7.10 -15.41
C ASN A 3 -0.85 -6.00 -16.45
N GLN A 4 -1.77 -5.75 -17.39
CA GLN A 4 -1.60 -4.73 -18.43
C GLN A 4 -1.45 -3.30 -17.89
N SER A 5 -1.92 -3.02 -16.67
CA SER A 5 -1.78 -1.75 -15.96
C SER A 5 -0.48 -1.66 -15.14
N GLY A 6 0.35 -2.71 -15.13
CA GLY A 6 1.53 -2.79 -14.28
C GLY A 6 1.20 -3.19 -12.83
N GLU A 7 -0.02 -3.64 -12.54
CA GLU A 7 -0.42 -3.94 -11.17
C GLU A 7 0.02 -5.35 -10.80
N THR A 8 0.67 -5.49 -9.65
CA THR A 8 0.99 -6.81 -9.09
C THR A 8 -0.23 -7.42 -8.42
N THR A 9 -0.19 -8.73 -8.15
CA THR A 9 -1.24 -9.39 -7.37
C THR A 9 -1.43 -8.72 -6.00
N LEU A 10 -0.32 -8.33 -5.34
CA LEU A 10 -0.35 -7.60 -4.08
C LEU A 10 -1.00 -6.21 -4.23
N TYR A 11 -0.74 -5.51 -5.34
CA TYR A 11 -1.39 -4.23 -5.64
C TYR A 11 -2.90 -4.37 -5.68
N VAL A 12 -3.41 -5.32 -6.47
CA VAL A 12 -4.86 -5.53 -6.64
C VAL A 12 -5.50 -5.95 -5.32
N ALA A 13 -4.88 -6.85 -4.57
CA ALA A 13 -5.39 -7.27 -3.25
C ALA A 13 -5.48 -6.10 -2.27
N ALA A 14 -4.46 -5.22 -2.28
CA ALA A 14 -4.39 -4.02 -1.45
C ALA A 14 -5.44 -2.96 -1.88
N GLU A 15 -5.64 -2.79 -3.19
CA GLU A 15 -6.67 -1.91 -3.75
C GLU A 15 -8.09 -2.37 -3.42
N CYS A 16 -8.31 -3.69 -3.36
CA CYS A 16 -9.59 -4.25 -2.94
C CYS A 16 -9.79 -4.24 -1.41
N GLY A 17 -8.74 -4.01 -0.63
CA GLY A 17 -8.80 -4.07 0.84
C GLY A 17 -8.94 -5.49 1.37
N ASN A 18 -8.56 -6.50 0.58
CA ASN A 18 -8.72 -7.89 0.95
C ASN A 18 -7.58 -8.34 1.89
N VAL A 19 -7.81 -8.16 3.19
CA VAL A 19 -6.82 -8.38 4.26
C VAL A 19 -6.26 -9.80 4.24
N ASP A 20 -7.10 -10.81 4.05
CA ASP A 20 -6.69 -12.22 4.13
C ASP A 20 -5.74 -12.57 2.98
N ILE A 21 -6.07 -12.12 1.77
CA ILE A 21 -5.19 -12.30 0.61
C ILE A 21 -3.89 -11.54 0.81
N VAL A 22 -3.93 -10.29 1.28
CA VAL A 22 -2.71 -9.52 1.55
C VAL A 22 -1.84 -10.24 2.58
N LYS A 23 -2.40 -10.69 3.71
CA LYS A 23 -1.69 -11.41 4.77
C LYS A 23 -1.05 -12.70 4.28
N GLU A 24 -1.67 -13.41 3.35
CA GLU A 24 -1.05 -14.59 2.75
C GLU A 24 0.05 -14.19 1.76
N LEU A 25 -0.19 -13.22 0.88
CA LEU A 25 0.79 -12.78 -0.11
C LEU A 25 2.06 -12.23 0.54
N ILE A 26 1.96 -11.43 1.60
CA ILE A 26 3.14 -10.84 2.27
C ILE A 26 4.08 -11.87 2.89
N LYS A 27 3.62 -13.11 3.17
CA LYS A 27 4.48 -14.20 3.65
C LYS A 27 5.42 -14.71 2.55
N HIS A 28 4.99 -14.60 1.30
CA HIS A 28 5.70 -15.12 0.12
C HIS A 28 6.32 -14.01 -0.72
N TYR A 29 5.97 -12.75 -0.48
CA TYR A 29 6.50 -11.59 -1.19
C TYR A 29 7.79 -11.09 -0.53
N ASP A 30 8.85 -10.96 -1.32
CA ASP A 30 10.09 -10.30 -0.92
C ASP A 30 9.96 -8.76 -0.98
N MET A 31 10.91 -8.06 -0.34
CA MET A 31 10.98 -6.59 -0.35
C MET A 31 10.96 -5.99 -1.75
N GLY A 32 11.60 -6.66 -2.72
CA GLY A 32 11.61 -6.22 -4.12
C GLY A 32 10.23 -6.27 -4.76
N SER A 33 9.47 -7.34 -4.56
CA SER A 33 8.17 -7.53 -5.20
C SER A 33 7.08 -6.64 -4.63
N ALA A 34 7.10 -6.38 -3.32
CA ALA A 34 6.23 -5.37 -2.70
C ALA A 34 6.61 -3.95 -3.17
N ALA A 35 7.83 -3.78 -3.68
CA ALA A 35 8.33 -2.51 -4.17
C ALA A 35 7.94 -2.15 -5.61
N ILE A 36 7.36 -3.09 -6.34
CA ILE A 36 6.98 -2.92 -7.72
C ILE A 36 5.83 -1.91 -7.83
N LYS A 37 6.04 -0.89 -8.66
CA LYS A 37 5.05 0.14 -8.97
C LYS A 37 4.25 -0.24 -10.21
N ALA A 38 2.95 0.06 -10.15
CA ALA A 38 2.10 0.06 -11.33
C ALA A 38 2.39 1.27 -12.22
N LYS A 39 1.79 1.31 -13.41
CA LYS A 39 2.03 2.39 -14.39
C LYS A 39 1.65 3.78 -13.88
N ASN A 40 0.76 3.85 -12.88
CA ASN A 40 0.40 5.09 -12.20
C ASN A 40 1.42 5.55 -11.14
N GLY A 41 2.49 4.79 -10.91
CA GLY A 41 3.54 5.10 -9.93
C GLY A 41 3.27 4.63 -8.52
N TYR A 42 2.12 4.00 -8.28
CA TYR A 42 1.75 3.46 -6.98
C TYR A 42 2.15 2.00 -6.85
N ASP A 43 2.60 1.64 -5.66
CA ASP A 43 2.70 0.24 -5.23
C ASP A 43 1.48 -0.14 -4.38
N ALA A 44 1.48 -1.37 -3.87
CA ALA A 44 0.43 -1.90 -3.01
C ALA A 44 0.18 -1.03 -1.76
N PHE A 45 1.21 -0.41 -1.19
CA PHE A 45 1.08 0.42 -0.02
C PHE A 45 0.42 1.76 -0.36
N HIS A 46 0.83 2.41 -1.46
CA HIS A 46 0.21 3.64 -1.96
C HIS A 46 -1.26 3.46 -2.28
N VAL A 47 -1.64 2.36 -2.94
CA VAL A 47 -3.04 2.13 -3.28
C VAL A 47 -3.87 1.82 -2.03
N ALA A 48 -3.38 0.99 -1.11
CA ALA A 48 -4.08 0.75 0.16
C ALA A 48 -4.26 2.05 0.96
N ALA A 49 -3.22 2.90 0.96
CA ALA A 49 -3.25 4.21 1.60
C ALA A 49 -4.31 5.13 1.02
N LYS A 50 -4.33 5.25 -0.30
CA LYS A 50 -5.30 6.06 -1.02
C LYS A 50 -6.73 5.56 -0.82
N GLN A 51 -6.96 4.26 -0.80
CA GLN A 51 -8.29 3.66 -0.64
C GLN A 51 -8.78 3.62 0.81
N GLY A 52 -7.88 3.60 1.80
CA GLY A 52 -8.23 3.71 3.22
C GLY A 52 -9.00 4.99 3.58
N ASN A 53 -8.82 6.05 2.78
CA ASN A 53 -9.59 7.29 2.91
C ASN A 53 -11.09 7.13 2.57
N LEU A 54 -11.46 6.09 1.81
CA LEU A 54 -12.83 5.90 1.30
C LEU A 54 -13.74 5.10 2.24
N ALA A 55 -13.36 4.96 3.52
CA ALA A 55 -14.13 4.25 4.56
C ALA A 55 -14.56 2.82 4.15
N ARG A 56 -13.74 2.16 3.33
CA ARG A 56 -13.93 0.75 2.98
C ARG A 56 -13.20 -0.12 4.00
N ASN A 57 -13.95 -1.04 4.60
CA ASN A 57 -13.42 -1.96 5.61
C ASN A 57 -12.24 -2.76 5.02
N GLY A 58 -11.14 -2.86 5.78
CA GLY A 58 -9.98 -3.70 5.45
C GLY A 58 -8.72 -2.95 4.96
N HIS A 59 -8.81 -1.77 4.37
CA HIS A 59 -7.59 -1.08 3.88
C HIS A 59 -6.66 -0.62 5.01
N LEU A 60 -7.22 -0.20 6.15
CA LEU A 60 -6.42 0.14 7.32
C LEU A 60 -5.62 -1.08 7.82
N GLU A 61 -6.29 -2.23 7.93
CA GLU A 61 -5.63 -3.48 8.32
C GLU A 61 -4.59 -3.94 7.30
N VAL A 62 -4.84 -3.72 5.99
CA VAL A 62 -3.85 -3.96 4.93
C VAL A 62 -2.62 -3.09 5.14
N VAL A 63 -2.80 -1.80 5.46
CA VAL A 63 -1.70 -0.86 5.70
C VAL A 63 -0.91 -1.22 6.95
N GLU A 64 -1.58 -1.58 8.03
CA GLU A 64 -0.94 -2.10 9.23
C GLU A 64 -0.16 -3.40 8.95
N ALA A 65 -0.75 -4.34 8.19
CA ALA A 65 -0.10 -5.60 7.84
C ALA A 65 1.16 -5.36 7.00
N LEU A 66 1.09 -4.44 6.03
CA LEU A 66 2.23 -4.05 5.20
C LEU A 66 3.33 -3.35 6.02
N MET A 67 2.97 -2.43 6.92
CA MET A 67 3.95 -1.77 7.81
C MET A 67 4.60 -2.75 8.80
N ARG A 68 3.83 -3.68 9.37
CA ARG A 68 4.36 -4.71 10.29
C ARG A 68 5.34 -5.63 9.59
N ASN A 69 5.08 -5.99 8.33
CA ASN A 69 6.00 -6.81 7.55
C ASN A 69 7.25 -6.02 7.14
N GLN A 70 7.08 -4.75 6.75
CA GLN A 70 8.16 -3.88 6.29
C GLN A 70 7.98 -2.45 6.81
N PRO A 71 8.60 -2.09 7.95
CA PRO A 71 8.48 -0.75 8.53
C PRO A 71 8.93 0.37 7.58
N GLY A 72 9.92 0.11 6.71
CA GLY A 72 10.42 1.06 5.72
C GLY A 72 9.48 1.34 4.54
N ILE A 73 8.36 0.59 4.40
CA ILE A 73 7.45 0.73 3.27
C ILE A 73 6.77 2.10 3.22
N ALA A 74 6.59 2.75 4.38
CA ALA A 74 5.96 4.06 4.51
C ALA A 74 6.78 5.21 3.91
N MET A 75 8.10 5.05 3.82
CA MET A 75 9.01 6.05 3.27
C MET A 75 9.16 5.97 1.75
N ARG A 76 8.52 4.99 1.11
CA ARG A 76 8.61 4.80 -0.33
C ARG A 76 7.80 5.88 -1.03
N ILE A 77 8.40 6.43 -2.07
CA ILE A 77 7.82 7.49 -2.89
C ILE A 77 7.23 6.93 -4.18
N ASP A 78 6.21 7.60 -4.70
CA ASP A 78 5.66 7.41 -6.04
C ASP A 78 6.54 8.09 -7.12
N TYR A 79 6.09 8.11 -8.38
CA TYR A 79 6.79 8.80 -9.47
C TYR A 79 6.79 10.33 -9.35
N LYS A 80 5.97 10.90 -8.48
CA LYS A 80 5.92 12.34 -8.17
C LYS A 80 6.77 12.69 -6.95
N GLY A 81 7.47 11.72 -6.37
CA GLY A 81 8.27 11.93 -5.16
C GLY A 81 7.45 12.00 -3.87
N GLN A 82 6.18 11.59 -3.89
CA GLN A 82 5.29 11.64 -2.72
C GLN A 82 5.23 10.30 -2.03
N THR A 83 5.26 10.29 -0.70
CA THR A 83 5.00 9.04 0.04
C THR A 83 3.51 8.72 0.06
N ALA A 84 3.18 7.45 0.22
CA ALA A 84 1.79 7.01 0.40
C ALA A 84 1.08 7.75 1.55
N LEU A 85 1.83 8.11 2.60
CA LEU A 85 1.32 8.89 3.73
C LEU A 85 0.96 10.34 3.36
N HIS A 86 1.61 10.96 2.36
CA HIS A 86 1.18 12.28 1.87
C HIS A 86 -0.25 12.26 1.31
N SER A 87 -0.64 11.14 0.69
CA SER A 87 -1.99 10.92 0.16
C SER A 87 -2.96 10.38 1.22
N TRP A 88 -2.46 10.03 2.41
CA TRP A 88 -3.23 9.53 3.54
C TRP A 88 -3.75 10.71 4.37
N GLN A 89 -5.01 11.08 4.18
CA GLN A 89 -5.69 12.05 5.06
C GLN A 89 -6.63 11.29 5.99
N SER A 90 -6.08 10.65 7.00
CA SER A 90 -6.89 10.14 8.12
C SER A 90 -7.43 11.33 8.91
N ARG A 91 -8.72 11.29 9.25
CA ARG A 91 -9.37 12.21 10.19
C ARG A 91 -8.76 12.14 11.61
N ASP A 92 -7.91 11.15 11.85
CA ASP A 92 -7.10 11.00 13.05
C ASP A 92 -5.60 11.18 12.73
N ARG A 93 -5.03 12.25 13.31
CA ARG A 93 -3.74 12.87 12.96
C ARG A 93 -2.48 12.08 13.39
N ALA A 94 -2.59 10.79 13.64
CA ALA A 94 -1.49 10.01 14.21
C ALA A 94 -0.34 9.73 13.22
N LEU A 95 -0.62 9.60 11.92
CA LEU A 95 0.38 9.24 10.90
C LEU A 95 0.89 10.42 10.06
N SER A 96 0.22 11.58 10.13
CA SER A 96 0.64 12.81 9.44
C SER A 96 1.90 13.46 10.04
N LEU A 97 2.46 12.91 11.14
CA LEU A 97 3.62 13.45 11.84
C LEU A 97 4.97 12.86 11.38
N LEU A 98 5.00 12.01 10.36
CA LEU A 98 6.22 11.39 9.82
C LEU A 98 6.71 12.01 8.49
N ILE A 99 6.24 13.21 8.15
CA ILE A 99 6.66 13.99 6.97
C ILE A 99 6.98 15.42 7.37
#